data_AF-A0A2N1QVV4-F1
#
_entry.id   AF-A0A2N1QVV4-F1
#
_cell.length_a   1.000
_cell.length_b   1.000
_cell.length_c   1.000
_cell.angle_alpha   90.00
_cell.angle_beta   90.00
_cell.angle_gamma   90.00
#
_symmetry.space_group_name_H-M   'P 1'
#
loop_
_entity.id
_entity.type
_entity.pdbx_description
1 polymer ?
#
loop_
_entity_poly.entity_id
_entity_poly.type
_entity_poly.pdbx_seq_one_letter_code
_entity_poly.pdbx_strand_id
1 'polypeptide(L)'
;MAQPQNLDFLFRGDIESLDPYVAHLIEGEAERQARKLIMIPSESYAPAAVRQALGSVFNNVYAEGYPSARAMRETEALLSDDEYQRSYYRRYSDRRFYKGVDYVDIVESLAARRIAQCFANENAPVESIRANVQALSGSAANLAVYDAFLQPGDTLMGLDLFQGGHLTHGSEFNISGKRYKVVSYGVDPGTGKLNYDRIMEQALECRPRIIIAGFTSYTWAPDWARFRAIADACGALLLADIAHAAGLAIGKVYPNPVGIADATVFTTHKTLGGPRGAVILTTCEEKAQMIDNAVFPGAQGGPHPNKFAAIAIAARLAQTEQFRLLQESTVANASALSDAFSRNGLKVVYGGTNTHIILLDVSALKGASGYPLRGEIAARLLDLAGIVVNKNTVPGDTRTALASGIRFGTPWVSQRGLKPADMDDIASIVRDVLTGIRPYFYQGLAGELPRGKIDLNTLKKAQAKVAELADRAGIDFIPASRTSAPSQGKESIYLIKGFRAKAFLQEICTGNLALLSSDKPLSTFLLDGVGRLIGEA
;
A
#
# COMPACT_ATOMS: atom_id res chain seq x y z
N MET A 1 43.41 11.32 32.20
CA MET A 1 42.24 12.10 32.67
C MET A 1 41.02 11.21 32.47
N ALA A 2 40.30 10.87 33.55
CA ALA A 2 39.07 10.10 33.44
C ALA A 2 38.06 10.87 32.57
N GLN A 3 37.43 10.20 31.60
CA GLN A 3 36.29 10.80 30.89
C GLN A 3 35.25 11.19 31.93
N PRO A 4 34.70 12.42 31.89
CA PRO A 4 33.70 12.84 32.85
C PRO A 4 32.53 11.85 32.81
N GLN A 5 32.14 11.34 33.98
CA GLN A 5 30.91 10.55 34.12
C GLN A 5 29.76 11.36 33.50
N ASN A 6 29.03 10.78 32.54
CA ASN A 6 27.92 11.44 31.85
C ASN A 6 26.93 12.01 32.88
N LEU A 7 26.87 13.34 32.99
CA LEU A 7 25.99 14.07 33.91
C LEU A 7 24.60 14.36 33.31
N ASP A 8 24.29 13.84 32.12
CA ASP A 8 22.99 14.02 31.48
C ASP A 8 22.17 12.72 31.42
N PHE A 9 20.88 12.86 31.11
CA PHE A 9 19.92 11.76 31.02
C PHE A 9 19.74 11.23 29.59
N LEU A 10 20.71 11.46 28.69
CA LEU A 10 20.60 11.03 27.30
C LEU A 10 20.98 9.55 27.16
N PHE A 11 20.06 8.74 26.63
CA PHE A 11 20.34 7.37 26.22
C PHE A 11 21.27 7.38 25.01
N ARG A 12 22.42 6.72 25.13
CA ARG A 12 23.45 6.64 24.09
C ARG A 12 23.61 5.19 23.66
N GLY A 13 23.79 4.98 22.36
CA GLY A 13 23.84 3.66 21.73
C GLY A 13 22.96 3.63 20.49
N ASP A 14 23.17 2.63 19.65
CA ASP A 14 22.28 2.27 18.56
C ASP A 14 21.17 1.31 19.03
N ILE A 15 20.29 0.91 18.11
CA ILE A 15 19.19 0.00 18.43
C ILE A 15 19.71 -1.36 18.88
N GLU A 16 20.81 -1.87 18.29
CA GLU A 16 21.37 -3.18 18.65
C GLU A 16 21.87 -3.21 20.10
N SER A 17 22.52 -2.14 20.57
CA SER A 17 22.99 -2.04 21.96
C SER A 17 21.88 -1.75 22.97
N LEU A 18 20.84 -0.99 22.60
CA LEU A 18 19.77 -0.58 23.51
C LEU A 18 18.59 -1.56 23.55
N ASP A 19 18.25 -2.20 22.42
CA ASP A 19 17.18 -3.19 22.28
C ASP A 19 17.53 -4.23 21.19
N PRO A 20 18.33 -5.26 21.53
CA PRO A 20 18.75 -6.30 20.58
C PRO A 20 17.57 -7.07 19.96
N TYR A 21 16.43 -7.18 20.65
CA TYR A 21 15.28 -7.90 20.13
C TYR A 21 14.58 -7.12 19.03
N VAL A 22 14.40 -5.81 19.22
CA VAL A 22 13.86 -4.94 18.15
C VAL A 22 14.82 -4.88 16.96
N ALA A 23 16.14 -4.84 17.19
CA ALA A 23 17.12 -4.95 16.11
C ALA A 23 16.94 -6.25 15.31
N HIS A 24 16.80 -7.39 15.99
CA HIS A 24 16.53 -8.68 15.35
C HIS A 24 15.23 -8.69 14.52
N LEU A 25 14.16 -8.04 14.98
CA LEU A 25 12.91 -7.91 14.22
C LEU A 25 13.08 -7.07 12.95
N ILE A 26 13.83 -5.96 13.04
CA ILE A 26 14.14 -5.10 11.88
C ILE A 26 14.95 -5.87 10.83
N GLU A 27 15.97 -6.61 11.26
CA GLU A 27 16.76 -7.47 10.37
C GLU A 27 15.92 -8.57 9.72
N GLY A 28 15.04 -9.22 10.50
CA GLY A 28 14.15 -10.26 9.98
C GLY A 28 13.18 -9.74 8.91
N GLU A 29 12.68 -8.52 9.08
CA GLU A 29 11.83 -7.86 8.08
C GLU A 29 12.63 -7.46 6.84
N ALA A 30 13.87 -6.96 7.00
CA ALA A 30 14.76 -6.68 5.87
C ALA A 30 15.01 -7.95 5.04
N GLU A 31 15.34 -9.07 5.68
CA GLU A 31 15.51 -10.37 5.01
C GLU A 31 14.23 -10.78 4.28
N ARG A 32 13.06 -10.66 4.92
CA ARG A 32 11.77 -10.98 4.29
C ARG A 32 11.54 -10.15 3.02
N GLN A 33 11.81 -8.85 3.07
CA GLN A 33 11.64 -7.94 1.94
C GLN A 33 12.61 -8.23 0.78
N ALA A 34 13.84 -8.62 1.10
CA ALA A 34 14.83 -8.99 0.10
C ALA A 34 14.49 -10.32 -0.60
N ARG A 35 14.07 -11.34 0.17
CA ARG A 35 13.88 -12.72 -0.30
C ARG A 35 12.51 -13.03 -0.90
N LYS A 36 11.53 -12.14 -0.73
CA LYS A 36 10.18 -12.32 -1.30
C LYS A 36 9.90 -11.35 -2.43
N LEU A 37 8.97 -11.74 -3.30
CA LEU A 37 8.37 -10.86 -4.29
C LEU A 37 7.15 -10.19 -3.67
N ILE A 38 7.33 -8.95 -3.23
CA ILE A 38 6.23 -8.14 -2.71
C ILE A 38 5.42 -7.62 -3.88
N MET A 39 4.15 -8.04 -3.96
CA MET A 39 3.24 -7.72 -5.06
C MET A 39 1.92 -7.16 -4.54
N ILE A 40 1.92 -6.53 -3.36
CA ILE A 40 0.78 -5.76 -2.88
C ILE A 40 0.81 -4.39 -3.58
N PRO A 41 -0.23 -3.98 -4.34
CA PRO A 41 -0.20 -2.75 -5.16
C PRO A 41 -0.14 -1.44 -4.37
N SER A 42 -0.42 -1.51 -3.06
CA SER A 42 -0.29 -0.38 -2.15
C SER A 42 1.05 -0.34 -1.42
N GLU A 43 1.93 -1.30 -1.67
CA GLU A 43 3.29 -1.31 -1.13
C GLU A 43 4.28 -0.87 -2.19
N SER A 44 5.25 -0.10 -1.75
CA SER A 44 6.41 0.30 -2.52
C SER A 44 7.59 0.44 -1.58
N TYR A 45 8.76 0.53 -2.18
CA TYR A 45 10.00 0.70 -1.49
C TYR A 45 10.38 2.18 -1.38
N ALA A 46 10.47 2.73 -0.18
CA ALA A 46 10.94 4.11 0.02
C ALA A 46 12.47 4.16 -0.07
N PRO A 47 13.10 5.01 -0.90
CA PRO A 47 14.56 5.11 -1.03
C PRO A 47 15.29 5.43 0.29
N ALA A 48 16.56 5.02 0.41
CA ALA A 48 17.36 5.23 1.63
C ALA A 48 17.36 6.67 2.14
N ALA A 49 17.48 7.65 1.24
CA ALA A 49 17.43 9.08 1.60
C ALA A 49 16.08 9.49 2.24
N VAL A 50 14.96 8.91 1.80
CA VAL A 50 13.64 9.16 2.39
C VAL A 50 13.57 8.57 3.80
N ARG A 51 14.09 7.36 4.00
CA ARG A 51 14.15 6.71 5.34
C ARG A 51 15.07 7.48 6.29
N GLN A 52 16.20 7.99 5.80
CA GLN A 52 17.11 8.85 6.56
C GLN A 52 16.42 10.13 7.04
N ALA A 53 15.64 10.79 6.19
CA ALA A 53 14.90 11.98 6.58
C ALA A 53 13.81 11.69 7.63
N LEU A 54 13.13 10.54 7.53
CA LEU A 54 12.17 10.09 8.55
C LEU A 54 12.83 9.89 9.92
N GLY A 55 14.04 9.35 9.96
CA GLY A 55 14.82 9.14 11.20
C GLY A 55 15.57 10.36 11.73
N SER A 56 15.32 11.56 11.17
CA SER A 56 16.06 12.78 11.53
C SER A 56 15.52 13.49 12.78
N VAL A 57 16.30 14.46 13.28
CA VAL A 57 15.98 15.27 14.46
C VAL A 57 14.72 16.14 14.31
N PHE A 58 14.17 16.27 13.09
CA PHE A 58 12.87 16.91 12.87
C PHE A 58 11.72 16.22 13.64
N ASN A 59 11.89 14.96 14.05
CA ASN A 59 10.95 14.24 14.90
C ASN A 59 10.71 14.91 16.27
N ASN A 60 11.65 15.74 16.74
CA ASN A 60 11.60 16.35 18.06
C ASN A 60 10.83 17.68 18.10
N VAL A 61 10.39 18.21 16.95
CA VAL A 61 9.90 19.58 16.83
C VAL A 61 8.36 19.61 16.79
N TYR A 62 7.76 20.41 17.68
CA TYR A 62 6.33 20.68 17.69
C TYR A 62 6.03 21.97 16.92
N ALA A 63 5.20 21.90 15.87
CA ALA A 63 5.02 23.01 14.92
C ALA A 63 3.55 23.21 14.50
N GLU A 64 2.62 23.26 15.47
CA GLU A 64 1.20 23.54 15.19
C GLU A 64 0.99 24.86 14.41
N GLY A 65 0.02 24.86 13.51
CA GLY A 65 -0.22 25.92 12.53
C GLY A 65 0.48 25.66 11.20
N TYR A 66 0.73 26.73 10.44
CA TYR A 66 1.27 26.66 9.09
C TYR A 66 2.40 27.68 8.87
N PRO A 67 3.28 27.45 7.87
CA PRO A 67 4.18 28.50 7.39
C PRO A 67 3.40 29.73 6.91
N SER A 68 4.07 30.88 6.78
CA SER A 68 3.43 32.08 6.23
C SER A 68 2.85 31.83 4.82
N ALA A 69 1.75 32.50 4.49
CA ALA A 69 1.15 32.39 3.15
C ALA A 69 2.13 32.78 2.03
N ARG A 70 3.07 33.68 2.34
CA ARG A 70 4.18 34.04 1.46
C ARG A 70 5.07 32.84 1.19
N ALA A 71 5.62 32.20 2.23
CA ALA A 71 6.53 31.05 2.09
C ALA A 71 5.89 29.90 1.30
N MET A 72 4.59 29.63 1.52
CA MET A 72 3.84 28.61 0.78
C MET A 72 3.67 28.91 -0.72
N ARG A 73 4.01 30.12 -1.18
CA ARG A 73 3.90 30.56 -2.59
C ARG A 73 5.26 30.83 -3.23
N GLU A 74 6.35 30.67 -2.49
CA GLU A 74 7.68 30.99 -3.00
C GLU A 74 8.23 29.94 -3.96
N THR A 75 9.18 30.40 -4.78
CA THR A 75 9.98 29.52 -5.62
C THR A 75 10.90 28.65 -4.76
N GLU A 76 11.23 27.46 -5.27
CA GLU A 76 12.19 26.58 -4.59
C GLU A 76 13.57 27.23 -4.44
N ALA A 77 14.00 28.04 -5.42
CA ALA A 77 15.27 28.76 -5.36
C ALA A 77 15.33 29.69 -4.14
N LEU A 78 14.26 30.46 -3.88
CA LEU A 78 14.20 31.36 -2.74
C LEU A 78 13.99 30.63 -1.40
N LEU A 79 13.19 29.55 -1.40
CA LEU A 79 13.03 28.69 -0.22
C LEU A 79 14.35 28.00 0.18
N SER A 80 15.26 27.79 -0.77
CA SER A 80 16.57 27.18 -0.54
C SER A 80 17.62 28.17 -0.03
N ASP A 81 17.31 29.46 0.03
CA ASP A 81 18.13 30.49 0.69
C ASP A 81 17.72 30.58 2.17
N ASP A 82 18.28 29.71 3.00
CA ASP A 82 17.87 29.58 4.40
C ASP A 82 18.21 30.82 5.24
N GLU A 83 19.28 31.55 4.91
CA GLU A 83 19.60 32.82 5.55
C GLU A 83 18.53 33.86 5.29
N TYR A 84 18.09 33.99 4.04
CA TYR A 84 17.01 34.89 3.66
C TYR A 84 15.69 34.50 4.34
N GLN A 85 15.30 33.22 4.28
CA GLN A 85 14.06 32.73 4.90
C GLN A 85 14.03 33.00 6.41
N ARG A 86 15.13 32.68 7.11
CA ARG A 86 15.22 32.87 8.56
C ARG A 86 15.25 34.35 8.94
N SER A 87 15.91 35.18 8.14
CA SER A 87 15.93 36.64 8.35
C SER A 87 14.54 37.24 8.18
N TYR A 88 13.81 36.82 7.15
CA TYR A 88 12.43 37.24 6.93
C TYR A 88 11.52 36.78 8.08
N TYR A 89 11.60 35.49 8.43
CA TYR A 89 10.82 34.90 9.51
C TYR A 89 10.99 35.64 10.84
N ARG A 90 12.23 35.89 11.26
CA ARG A 90 12.54 36.61 12.51
C ARG A 90 11.96 38.02 12.56
N ARG A 91 11.76 38.65 11.39
CA ARG A 91 11.24 40.01 11.29
C ARG A 91 9.72 40.07 11.18
N TYR A 92 9.09 39.11 10.51
CA TYR A 92 7.67 39.18 10.12
C TYR A 92 6.79 38.05 10.66
N SER A 93 7.35 37.10 11.42
CA SER A 93 6.67 35.96 12.05
C SER A 93 6.04 34.96 11.08
N ASP A 94 5.33 33.95 11.62
CA ASP A 94 4.63 32.86 10.92
C ASP A 94 3.17 32.71 11.42
N ARG A 95 2.46 31.70 10.91
CA ARG A 95 1.14 31.29 11.41
C ARG A 95 1.26 30.10 12.38
N ARG A 96 2.40 29.94 13.06
CA ARG A 96 2.64 28.85 14.01
C ARG A 96 2.28 29.27 15.42
N PHE A 97 1.79 28.32 16.21
CA PHE A 97 1.47 28.52 17.61
C PHE A 97 2.74 28.48 18.49
N TYR A 98 3.73 27.69 18.07
CA TYR A 98 5.03 27.56 18.75
C TYR A 98 6.13 28.28 17.95
N LYS A 99 7.28 28.52 18.59
CA LYS A 99 8.44 29.22 18.01
C LYS A 99 9.69 28.32 18.04
N GLY A 100 10.74 28.73 17.33
CA GLY A 100 11.92 27.89 17.11
C GLY A 100 11.72 26.87 15.99
N VAL A 101 10.85 27.20 15.04
CA VAL A 101 10.40 26.32 13.95
C VAL A 101 10.89 26.79 12.58
N ASP A 102 11.91 27.67 12.53
CA ASP A 102 12.41 28.32 11.31
C ASP A 102 12.69 27.29 10.19
N TYR A 103 13.38 26.20 10.51
CA TYR A 103 13.71 25.14 9.55
C TYR A 103 12.50 24.25 9.20
N VAL A 104 11.53 24.13 10.11
CA VAL A 104 10.28 23.39 9.85
C VAL A 104 9.42 24.16 8.83
N ASP A 105 9.37 25.48 8.94
CA ASP A 105 8.67 26.33 7.98
C ASP A 105 9.26 26.23 6.57
N ILE A 106 10.59 26.23 6.47
CA ILE A 106 11.29 26.04 5.20
C ILE A 106 10.99 24.66 4.62
N VAL A 107 11.15 23.58 5.41
CA VAL A 107 11.01 22.21 4.88
C VAL A 107 9.55 21.87 4.53
N GLU A 108 8.57 22.39 5.27
CA GLU A 108 7.16 22.24 4.92
C GLU A 108 6.81 22.97 3.62
N SER A 109 7.22 24.23 3.50
CA SER A 109 7.01 25.03 2.29
C SER A 109 7.70 24.40 1.07
N LEU A 110 8.92 23.89 1.26
CA LEU A 110 9.68 23.19 0.23
C LEU A 110 8.99 21.89 -0.21
N ALA A 111 8.49 21.10 0.75
CA ALA A 111 7.71 19.89 0.45
C ALA A 111 6.47 20.22 -0.38
N ALA A 112 5.71 21.23 0.03
CA ALA A 112 4.52 21.70 -0.70
C ALA A 112 4.87 22.18 -2.11
N ARG A 113 5.91 23.02 -2.26
CA ARG A 113 6.38 23.53 -3.56
C ARG A 113 6.82 22.41 -4.49
N ARG A 114 7.58 21.43 -4.00
CA ARG A 114 8.04 20.30 -4.80
C ARG A 114 6.91 19.39 -5.24
N ILE A 115 5.92 19.17 -4.39
CA ILE A 115 4.73 18.44 -4.79
C ILE A 115 3.94 19.21 -5.86
N ALA A 116 3.77 20.52 -5.70
CA ALA A 116 3.12 21.35 -6.72
C ALA A 116 3.84 21.24 -8.07
N GLN A 117 5.19 21.27 -8.10
CA GLN A 117 5.97 21.07 -9.33
C GLN A 117 5.71 19.69 -9.96
N CYS A 118 5.61 18.63 -9.16
CA CYS A 118 5.35 17.27 -9.68
C CYS A 118 4.00 17.14 -10.40
N PHE A 119 2.99 17.90 -9.98
CA PHE A 119 1.64 17.84 -10.55
C PHE A 119 1.29 18.99 -11.51
N ALA A 120 2.19 19.95 -11.67
CA ALA A 120 2.00 21.06 -12.59
C ALA A 120 1.76 20.56 -14.02
N ASN A 121 0.79 21.17 -14.69
CA ASN A 121 0.42 20.86 -16.07
C ASN A 121 -0.13 22.12 -16.76
N GLU A 122 -0.49 22.01 -18.04
CA GLU A 122 -0.96 23.15 -18.85
C GLU A 122 -2.16 23.89 -18.24
N ASN A 123 -3.06 23.17 -17.55
CA ASN A 123 -4.27 23.73 -16.95
C ASN A 123 -4.09 24.12 -15.47
N ALA A 124 -2.95 23.76 -14.86
CA ALA A 124 -2.64 24.03 -13.46
C ALA A 124 -1.14 24.32 -13.33
N PRO A 125 -0.70 25.57 -13.60
CA PRO A 125 0.68 25.96 -13.37
C PRO A 125 1.03 25.82 -11.88
N VAL A 126 2.32 25.64 -11.58
CA VAL A 126 2.80 25.38 -10.22
C VAL A 126 2.39 26.49 -9.23
N GLU A 127 2.29 27.73 -9.69
CA GLU A 127 1.83 28.90 -8.92
C GLU A 127 0.36 28.83 -8.52
N SER A 128 -0.49 28.07 -9.23
CA SER A 128 -1.91 27.91 -8.89
C SER A 128 -2.18 26.75 -7.94
N ILE A 129 -1.24 25.80 -7.80
CA ILE A 129 -1.44 24.61 -6.99
C ILE A 129 -1.16 24.96 -5.52
N ARG A 130 -2.09 24.58 -4.64
CA ARG A 130 -1.95 24.63 -3.18
C ARG A 130 -1.84 23.20 -2.67
N ALA A 131 -0.87 22.97 -1.79
CA ALA A 131 -0.59 21.64 -1.24
C ALA A 131 -0.55 21.68 0.28
N ASN A 132 -1.48 20.95 0.91
CA ASN A 132 -1.42 20.63 2.33
C ASN A 132 -0.68 19.28 2.49
N VAL A 133 0.51 19.33 3.10
CA VAL A 133 1.37 18.14 3.32
C VAL A 133 1.28 17.59 4.75
N GLN A 134 0.35 18.11 5.56
CA GLN A 134 0.24 17.80 6.98
C GLN A 134 -0.56 16.54 7.29
N ALA A 135 -1.50 16.14 6.43
CA ALA A 135 -2.35 14.97 6.66
C ALA A 135 -1.53 13.69 6.98
N LEU A 136 -1.86 13.01 8.08
CA LEU A 136 -1.08 11.87 8.60
C LEU A 136 -1.19 10.62 7.72
N SER A 137 -2.30 10.46 7.02
CA SER A 137 -2.56 9.32 6.13
C SER A 137 -3.65 9.68 5.11
N GLY A 138 -3.83 8.82 4.10
CA GLY A 138 -4.89 9.03 3.08
C GLY A 138 -6.28 9.07 3.69
N SER A 139 -6.54 8.25 4.72
CA SER A 139 -7.80 8.29 5.45
C SER A 139 -8.00 9.62 6.18
N ALA A 140 -6.96 10.13 6.86
CA ALA A 140 -7.03 11.45 7.51
C ALA A 140 -7.25 12.57 6.49
N ALA A 141 -6.59 12.50 5.32
CA ALA A 141 -6.76 13.46 4.24
C ALA A 141 -8.19 13.49 3.70
N ASN A 142 -8.79 12.33 3.40
CA ASN A 142 -10.19 12.27 2.95
C ASN A 142 -11.14 12.81 4.02
N LEU A 143 -10.89 12.51 5.31
CA LEU A 143 -11.72 13.04 6.40
C LEU A 143 -11.63 14.55 6.53
N ALA A 144 -10.45 15.15 6.35
CA ALA A 144 -10.30 16.60 6.34
C ALA A 144 -11.04 17.25 5.15
N VAL A 145 -10.99 16.63 3.96
CA VAL A 145 -11.79 17.09 2.81
C VAL A 145 -13.29 17.01 3.10
N TYR A 146 -13.74 15.94 3.75
CA TYR A 146 -15.16 15.81 4.12
C TYR A 146 -15.55 16.82 5.19
N ASP A 147 -14.73 17.03 6.21
CA ASP A 147 -14.99 18.04 7.25
C ASP A 147 -15.04 19.46 6.67
N ALA A 148 -14.18 19.75 5.68
CA ALA A 148 -14.18 21.04 4.98
C ALA A 148 -15.46 21.27 4.17
N PHE A 149 -16.04 20.24 3.53
CA PHE A 149 -17.03 20.43 2.46
C PHE A 149 -18.37 19.70 2.65
N LEU A 150 -18.53 18.87 3.67
CA LEU A 150 -19.75 18.13 3.97
C LEU A 150 -20.28 18.48 5.35
N GLN A 151 -21.59 18.39 5.49
CA GLN A 151 -22.29 18.32 6.77
C GLN A 151 -22.86 16.90 6.99
N PRO A 152 -23.03 16.43 8.24
CA PRO A 152 -23.71 15.17 8.51
C PRO A 152 -25.07 15.11 7.81
N GLY A 153 -25.35 13.99 7.14
CA GLY A 153 -26.55 13.80 6.32
C GLY A 153 -26.43 14.23 4.84
N ASP A 154 -25.39 14.99 4.46
CA ASP A 154 -25.11 15.25 3.05
C ASP A 154 -24.87 13.94 2.27
N THR A 155 -25.12 13.97 0.97
CA THR A 155 -24.94 12.81 0.10
C THR A 155 -23.50 12.72 -0.42
N LEU A 156 -22.86 11.57 -0.22
CA LEU A 156 -21.53 11.23 -0.70
C LEU A 156 -21.64 10.12 -1.74
N MET A 157 -21.03 10.32 -2.92
CA MET A 157 -21.07 9.33 -3.99
C MET A 157 -19.66 8.80 -4.33
N GLY A 158 -19.47 7.48 -4.36
CA GLY A 158 -18.17 6.84 -4.58
C GLY A 158 -18.29 5.47 -5.27
N LEU A 159 -17.16 4.89 -5.67
CA LEU A 159 -17.17 3.53 -6.24
C LEU A 159 -17.53 2.51 -5.16
N ASP A 160 -18.37 1.55 -5.52
CA ASP A 160 -18.74 0.45 -4.64
C ASP A 160 -17.52 -0.31 -4.10
N LEU A 161 -17.53 -0.62 -2.80
CA LEU A 161 -16.41 -1.27 -2.12
C LEU A 161 -16.09 -2.66 -2.71
N PHE A 162 -17.10 -3.44 -3.10
CA PHE A 162 -16.91 -4.77 -3.69
C PHE A 162 -16.33 -4.68 -5.11
N GLN A 163 -16.50 -3.53 -5.77
CA GLN A 163 -16.07 -3.29 -7.16
C GLN A 163 -14.82 -2.40 -7.27
N GLY A 164 -14.16 -2.11 -6.14
CA GLY A 164 -12.85 -1.48 -6.14
C GLY A 164 -12.74 -0.14 -5.44
N GLY A 165 -13.81 0.34 -4.82
CA GLY A 165 -13.80 1.52 -3.95
C GLY A 165 -12.90 1.35 -2.72
N HIS A 166 -12.66 2.46 -2.01
CA HIS A 166 -11.93 2.45 -0.74
C HIS A 166 -12.89 2.55 0.45
N LEU A 167 -12.46 2.05 1.61
CA LEU A 167 -13.24 2.14 2.86
C LEU A 167 -13.69 3.57 3.20
N THR A 168 -12.85 4.57 2.90
CA THR A 168 -13.13 5.98 3.23
C THR A 168 -14.06 6.65 2.22
N HIS A 169 -14.55 5.94 1.21
CA HIS A 169 -15.45 6.48 0.17
C HIS A 169 -16.92 6.19 0.47
N GLY A 170 -17.28 5.99 1.74
CA GLY A 170 -18.65 5.73 2.18
C GLY A 170 -18.95 4.30 2.64
N SER A 171 -17.94 3.48 2.99
CA SER A 171 -18.23 2.17 3.59
C SER A 171 -18.96 2.34 4.93
N GLU A 172 -19.99 1.53 5.18
CA GLU A 172 -20.76 1.50 6.45
C GLU A 172 -19.89 1.26 7.69
N PHE A 173 -18.74 0.59 7.52
CA PHE A 173 -17.79 0.34 8.60
C PHE A 173 -16.93 1.57 8.93
N ASN A 174 -16.77 2.48 7.97
CA ASN A 174 -15.98 3.69 8.11
C ASN A 174 -16.85 4.87 8.59
N ILE A 175 -16.22 5.87 9.20
CA ILE A 175 -16.90 7.08 9.66
C ILE A 175 -17.60 7.84 8.52
N SER A 176 -17.09 7.76 7.28
CA SER A 176 -17.75 8.33 6.10
C SER A 176 -19.13 7.72 5.85
N GLY A 177 -19.27 6.38 5.87
CA GLY A 177 -20.57 5.72 5.71
C GLY A 177 -21.47 5.79 6.93
N LYS A 178 -20.93 6.13 8.11
CA LYS A 178 -21.72 6.37 9.33
C LYS A 178 -22.29 7.80 9.40
N ARG A 179 -21.62 8.79 8.79
CA ARG A 179 -21.99 10.22 8.91
C ARG A 179 -22.80 10.75 7.73
N TYR A 180 -22.60 10.21 6.54
CA TYR A 180 -23.16 10.74 5.29
C TYR A 180 -24.13 9.75 4.65
N LYS A 181 -25.04 10.24 3.82
CA LYS A 181 -25.88 9.40 2.98
C LYS A 181 -25.05 8.90 1.79
N VAL A 182 -24.73 7.62 1.76
CA VAL A 182 -23.84 7.07 0.73
C VAL A 182 -24.64 6.54 -0.45
N VAL A 183 -24.19 6.89 -1.66
CA VAL A 183 -24.64 6.31 -2.92
C VAL A 183 -23.43 5.74 -3.65
N SER A 184 -23.48 4.45 -4.00
CA SER A 184 -22.38 3.81 -4.73
C SER A 184 -22.68 3.77 -6.23
N TYR A 185 -21.69 4.15 -7.04
CA TYR A 185 -21.67 3.76 -8.45
C TYR A 185 -20.83 2.50 -8.65
N GLY A 186 -20.93 1.89 -9.83
CA GLY A 186 -20.26 0.63 -10.14
C GLY A 186 -19.69 0.57 -11.54
N VAL A 187 -19.10 -0.59 -11.84
CA VAL A 187 -18.69 -1.00 -13.17
C VAL A 187 -19.88 -1.61 -13.92
N ASP A 188 -19.83 -1.52 -15.24
CA ASP A 188 -20.68 -2.28 -16.14
C ASP A 188 -20.34 -3.79 -16.01
N PRO A 189 -21.32 -4.67 -15.71
CA PRO A 189 -21.06 -6.09 -15.50
C PRO A 189 -20.51 -6.84 -16.73
N GLY A 190 -20.80 -6.35 -17.94
CA GLY A 190 -20.37 -7.00 -19.18
C GLY A 190 -18.91 -6.68 -19.55
N THR A 191 -18.54 -5.41 -19.40
CA THR A 191 -17.21 -4.91 -19.79
C THR A 191 -16.24 -4.82 -18.62
N GLY A 192 -16.73 -4.79 -17.37
CA GLY A 192 -15.94 -4.52 -16.19
C GLY A 192 -15.37 -3.10 -16.13
N LYS A 193 -15.89 -2.16 -16.93
CA LYS A 193 -15.43 -0.76 -16.94
C LYS A 193 -16.45 0.16 -16.29
N LEU A 194 -16.03 1.32 -15.80
CA LEU A 194 -16.97 2.33 -15.29
C LEU A 194 -17.96 2.73 -16.37
N ASN A 195 -19.25 2.75 -16.02
CA ASN A 195 -20.31 3.22 -16.91
C ASN A 195 -20.62 4.69 -16.58
N TYR A 196 -19.96 5.61 -17.26
CA TYR A 196 -20.09 7.06 -17.00
C TYR A 196 -21.49 7.60 -17.22
N ASP A 197 -22.25 7.04 -18.17
CA ASP A 197 -23.62 7.49 -18.43
C ASP A 197 -24.54 7.06 -17.29
N ARG A 198 -24.36 5.85 -16.75
CA ARG A 198 -25.08 5.40 -15.54
C ARG A 198 -24.67 6.21 -14.30
N ILE A 199 -23.38 6.53 -14.17
CA ILE A 199 -22.89 7.40 -13.08
C ILE A 199 -23.56 8.78 -13.18
N MET A 200 -23.68 9.35 -14.39
CA MET A 200 -24.39 10.61 -14.64
C MET A 200 -25.85 10.55 -14.19
N GLU A 201 -26.60 9.53 -14.64
CA GLU A 201 -28.00 9.34 -14.25
C GLU A 201 -28.16 9.28 -12.73
N GLN A 202 -27.35 8.47 -12.06
CA GLN A 202 -27.37 8.33 -10.60
C GLN A 202 -27.03 9.66 -9.90
N ALA A 203 -26.04 10.40 -10.40
CA ALA A 203 -25.62 11.67 -9.82
C ALA A 203 -26.70 12.77 -9.95
N LEU A 204 -27.43 12.80 -11.07
CA LEU A 204 -28.55 13.72 -11.27
C LEU A 204 -29.74 13.39 -10.36
N GLU A 205 -29.99 12.10 -10.13
CA GLU A 205 -31.05 11.63 -9.24
C GLU A 205 -30.73 11.93 -7.76
N CYS A 206 -29.53 11.59 -7.29
CA CYS A 206 -29.19 11.67 -5.88
C CYS A 206 -28.57 13.02 -5.45
N ARG A 207 -28.14 13.84 -6.41
CA ARG A 207 -27.52 15.18 -6.23
C ARG A 207 -26.48 15.19 -5.09
N PRO A 208 -25.39 14.43 -5.23
CA PRO A 208 -24.39 14.32 -4.19
C PRO A 208 -23.69 15.66 -3.96
N ARG A 209 -23.25 15.92 -2.73
CA ARG A 209 -22.40 17.08 -2.43
C ARG A 209 -20.98 16.85 -2.94
N ILE A 210 -20.49 15.62 -2.83
CA ILE A 210 -19.18 15.19 -3.36
C ILE A 210 -19.35 13.92 -4.17
N ILE A 211 -18.74 13.90 -5.36
CA ILE A 211 -18.47 12.68 -6.13
C ILE A 211 -16.98 12.37 -6.00
N ILE A 212 -16.67 11.14 -5.58
CA ILE A 212 -15.31 10.64 -5.44
C ILE A 212 -14.97 9.80 -6.65
N ALA A 213 -13.88 10.15 -7.33
CA ALA A 213 -13.24 9.36 -8.36
C ALA A 213 -11.87 8.90 -7.86
N GLY A 214 -11.80 7.67 -7.35
CA GLY A 214 -10.57 7.13 -6.78
C GLY A 214 -10.73 5.67 -6.39
N PHE A 215 -9.68 4.87 -6.60
CA PHE A 215 -9.82 3.42 -6.63
C PHE A 215 -8.72 2.69 -5.87
N THR A 216 -9.11 1.61 -5.21
CA THR A 216 -8.21 0.72 -4.47
C THR A 216 -7.97 -0.60 -5.20
N SER A 217 -8.97 -1.12 -5.91
CA SER A 217 -8.83 -2.39 -6.65
C SER A 217 -9.55 -2.40 -7.99
N TYR A 218 -9.64 -1.23 -8.63
CA TYR A 218 -10.02 -1.08 -10.03
C TYR A 218 -8.76 -0.90 -10.90
N THR A 219 -8.70 -1.55 -12.06
CA THR A 219 -7.47 -1.70 -12.84
C THR A 219 -7.35 -0.72 -14.02
N TRP A 220 -8.34 0.15 -14.22
CA TRP A 220 -8.35 1.12 -15.30
C TRP A 220 -8.26 2.56 -14.80
N ALA A 221 -7.53 3.39 -15.53
CA ALA A 221 -7.51 4.83 -15.30
C ALA A 221 -8.90 5.46 -15.61
N PRO A 222 -9.35 6.44 -14.81
CA PRO A 222 -10.61 7.13 -15.04
C PRO A 222 -10.49 8.16 -16.15
N ASP A 223 -11.63 8.53 -16.71
CA ASP A 223 -11.80 9.69 -17.55
C ASP A 223 -12.19 10.90 -16.68
N TRP A 224 -11.23 11.79 -16.45
CA TRP A 224 -11.44 12.97 -15.61
C TRP A 224 -12.40 13.98 -16.24
N ALA A 225 -12.45 14.07 -17.57
CA ALA A 225 -13.36 14.99 -18.25
C ALA A 225 -14.81 14.53 -18.08
N ARG A 226 -15.07 13.22 -18.18
CA ARG A 226 -16.38 12.64 -17.87
C ARG A 226 -16.77 12.85 -16.42
N PHE A 227 -15.89 12.61 -15.45
CA PHE A 227 -16.18 12.86 -14.04
C PHE A 227 -16.45 14.35 -13.75
N ARG A 228 -15.69 15.26 -14.37
CA ARG A 228 -15.93 16.71 -14.25
C ARG A 228 -17.31 17.09 -14.77
N ALA A 229 -17.67 16.62 -15.97
CA ALA A 229 -18.97 16.88 -16.57
C ALA A 229 -20.13 16.36 -15.69
N ILE A 230 -19.96 15.19 -15.07
CA ILE A 230 -20.95 14.63 -14.12
C ILE A 230 -21.09 15.54 -12.89
N ALA A 231 -19.98 15.92 -12.27
CA ALA A 231 -19.99 16.76 -11.09
C ALA A 231 -20.62 18.14 -11.39
N ASP A 232 -20.31 18.74 -12.53
CA ASP A 232 -20.90 20.02 -12.96
C ASP A 232 -22.40 19.91 -13.20
N ALA A 233 -22.86 18.83 -13.83
CA ALA A 233 -24.28 18.63 -14.16
C ALA A 233 -25.17 18.51 -12.91
N CYS A 234 -24.66 17.91 -11.82
CA CYS A 234 -25.41 17.78 -10.57
C CYS A 234 -25.05 18.85 -9.52
N GLY A 235 -24.04 19.69 -9.76
CA GLY A 235 -23.57 20.72 -8.83
C GLY A 235 -22.72 20.18 -7.67
N ALA A 236 -22.08 19.03 -7.86
CA ALA A 236 -21.21 18.39 -6.87
C ALA A 236 -19.77 18.89 -6.96
N LEU A 237 -19.03 18.75 -5.86
CA LEU A 237 -17.56 18.81 -5.89
C LEU A 237 -17.00 17.48 -6.39
N LEU A 238 -15.96 17.53 -7.22
CA LEU A 238 -15.19 16.37 -7.64
C LEU A 238 -13.96 16.19 -6.74
N LEU A 239 -13.94 15.09 -5.99
CA LEU A 239 -12.77 14.63 -5.24
C LEU A 239 -12.04 13.53 -6.03
N ALA A 240 -10.83 13.81 -6.48
CA ALA A 240 -9.95 12.80 -7.06
C ALA A 240 -9.08 12.17 -5.98
N ASP A 241 -9.31 10.90 -5.62
CA ASP A 241 -8.43 10.15 -4.72
C ASP A 241 -7.50 9.24 -5.55
N ILE A 242 -6.33 9.78 -5.87
CA ILE A 242 -5.29 9.09 -6.65
C ILE A 242 -4.23 8.46 -5.74
N ALA A 243 -4.58 8.08 -4.50
CA ALA A 243 -3.63 7.53 -3.54
C ALA A 243 -2.78 6.37 -4.10
N HIS A 244 -3.39 5.52 -4.92
CA HIS A 244 -2.73 4.42 -5.62
C HIS A 244 -1.85 4.89 -6.79
N ALA A 245 -2.28 5.90 -7.55
CA ALA A 245 -1.72 6.26 -8.86
C ALA A 245 -0.93 7.58 -8.88
N ALA A 246 -0.67 8.21 -7.73
CA ALA A 246 0.05 9.48 -7.66
C ALA A 246 1.43 9.44 -8.35
N GLY A 247 2.21 8.37 -8.13
CA GLY A 247 3.49 8.20 -8.83
C GLY A 247 3.31 8.09 -10.34
N LEU A 248 2.32 7.30 -10.79
CA LEU A 248 2.00 7.13 -12.20
C LEU A 248 1.57 8.44 -12.87
N ALA A 249 0.80 9.28 -12.17
CA ALA A 249 0.37 10.59 -12.66
C ALA A 249 1.57 11.53 -12.87
N ILE A 250 2.49 11.57 -11.90
CA ILE A 250 3.75 12.34 -12.00
C ILE A 250 4.64 11.80 -13.13
N GLY A 251 4.71 10.47 -13.27
CA GLY A 251 5.43 9.79 -14.35
C GLY A 251 4.76 9.90 -15.73
N LYS A 252 3.63 10.60 -15.86
CA LYS A 252 2.87 10.81 -17.10
C LYS A 252 2.33 9.54 -17.75
N VAL A 253 2.14 8.47 -16.98
CA VAL A 253 1.53 7.19 -17.42
C VAL A 253 0.15 6.95 -16.80
N TYR A 254 -0.42 7.97 -16.17
CA TYR A 254 -1.78 8.01 -15.66
C TYR A 254 -2.30 9.46 -15.78
N PRO A 255 -3.57 9.68 -16.13
CA PRO A 255 -4.08 11.02 -16.35
C PRO A 255 -4.06 11.85 -15.05
N ASN A 256 -3.63 13.12 -15.15
CA ASN A 256 -3.50 14.01 -13.99
C ASN A 256 -4.82 14.75 -13.70
N PRO A 257 -5.44 14.62 -12.51
CA PRO A 257 -6.69 15.29 -12.17
C PRO A 257 -6.53 16.75 -11.70
N VAL A 258 -5.30 17.23 -11.45
CA VAL A 258 -5.07 18.56 -10.86
C VAL A 258 -5.42 19.66 -11.87
N GLY A 259 -6.29 20.58 -11.46
CA GLY A 259 -6.90 21.59 -12.33
C GLY A 259 -8.29 21.18 -12.87
N ILE A 260 -8.67 19.90 -12.73
CA ILE A 260 -9.99 19.38 -13.11
C ILE A 260 -10.83 19.10 -11.85
N ALA A 261 -10.25 18.36 -10.90
CA ALA A 261 -10.89 18.06 -9.62
C ALA A 261 -10.85 19.27 -8.68
N ASP A 262 -11.88 19.42 -7.86
CA ASP A 262 -11.97 20.48 -6.84
C ASP A 262 -10.93 20.28 -5.73
N ALA A 263 -10.67 19.01 -5.40
CA ALA A 263 -9.58 18.57 -4.54
C ALA A 263 -9.00 17.25 -5.07
N THR A 264 -7.68 17.09 -4.95
CA THR A 264 -6.98 15.84 -5.25
C THR A 264 -6.27 15.35 -3.99
N VAL A 265 -6.57 14.12 -3.57
CA VAL A 265 -5.92 13.48 -2.42
C VAL A 265 -5.03 12.36 -2.90
N PHE A 266 -3.86 12.21 -2.28
CA PHE A 266 -3.06 11.01 -2.44
C PHE A 266 -2.21 10.68 -1.23
N THR A 267 -1.91 9.40 -1.07
CA THR A 267 -0.90 8.92 -0.13
C THR A 267 0.50 8.98 -0.71
N THR A 268 1.49 9.25 0.12
CA THR A 268 2.87 9.46 -0.32
C THR A 268 3.72 8.20 -0.44
N HIS A 269 3.22 7.02 -0.03
CA HIS A 269 4.00 5.78 0.13
C HIS A 269 3.67 4.66 -0.88
N LYS A 270 2.67 4.85 -1.76
CA LYS A 270 2.32 3.85 -2.78
C LYS A 270 3.23 4.02 -4.01
N THR A 271 2.70 4.20 -5.21
CA THR A 271 3.50 4.40 -6.43
C THR A 271 4.49 5.58 -6.38
N LEU A 272 4.30 6.54 -5.46
CA LEU A 272 5.25 7.63 -5.24
C LEU A 272 6.58 7.19 -4.59
N GLY A 273 6.61 6.09 -3.83
CA GLY A 273 7.85 5.65 -3.15
C GLY A 273 8.34 6.58 -2.04
N GLY A 274 7.46 7.38 -1.43
CA GLY A 274 7.78 8.29 -0.33
C GLY A 274 7.45 7.73 1.06
N PRO A 275 7.44 8.59 2.11
CA PRO A 275 7.11 8.17 3.48
C PRO A 275 5.62 7.86 3.62
N ARG A 276 5.23 7.19 4.72
CA ARG A 276 3.80 7.11 5.09
C ARG A 276 3.28 8.52 5.42
N GLY A 277 2.15 8.88 4.81
CA GLY A 277 1.64 10.26 4.79
C GLY A 277 0.61 10.44 3.68
N ALA A 278 0.05 11.64 3.59
CA ALA A 278 -0.81 12.06 2.50
C ALA A 278 -0.67 13.56 2.20
N VAL A 279 -1.13 13.94 1.02
CA VAL A 279 -1.19 15.32 0.55
C VAL A 279 -2.59 15.58 0.00
N ILE A 280 -3.07 16.80 0.21
CA ILE A 280 -4.30 17.33 -0.38
C ILE A 280 -3.90 18.50 -1.29
N LEU A 281 -4.28 18.42 -2.56
CA LEU A 281 -4.06 19.47 -3.55
C LEU A 281 -5.37 20.13 -3.95
N THR A 282 -5.32 21.43 -4.22
CA THR A 282 -6.39 22.17 -4.89
C THR A 282 -5.79 23.34 -5.66
N THR A 283 -6.51 23.83 -6.66
CA THR A 283 -6.15 25.06 -7.41
C THR A 283 -6.98 26.28 -6.98
N CYS A 284 -7.82 26.13 -5.94
CA CYS A 284 -8.68 27.18 -5.41
C CYS A 284 -8.20 27.62 -4.01
N GLU A 285 -7.92 28.91 -3.85
CA GLU A 285 -7.39 29.48 -2.59
C GLU A 285 -8.38 29.33 -1.42
N GLU A 286 -9.67 29.56 -1.67
CA GLU A 286 -10.71 29.42 -0.64
C GLU A 286 -10.79 27.98 -0.13
N LYS A 287 -10.82 27.00 -1.06
CA LYS A 287 -10.81 25.58 -0.72
C LYS A 287 -9.53 25.20 0.02
N ALA A 288 -8.37 25.75 -0.37
CA ALA A 288 -7.11 25.50 0.32
C ALA A 288 -7.17 25.93 1.79
N GLN A 289 -7.71 27.12 2.06
CA GLN A 289 -7.87 27.62 3.43
C GLN A 289 -8.85 26.79 4.25
N MET A 290 -9.95 26.32 3.64
CA MET A 290 -10.91 25.42 4.30
C MET A 290 -10.27 24.06 4.62
N ILE A 291 -9.50 23.51 3.69
CA ILE A 291 -8.75 22.26 3.87
C ILE A 291 -7.70 22.40 4.98
N ASP A 292 -6.93 23.48 4.98
CA ASP A 292 -5.95 23.75 6.04
C ASP A 292 -6.64 23.78 7.41
N ASN A 293 -7.74 24.53 7.55
CA ASN A 293 -8.50 24.60 8.80
C ASN A 293 -9.07 23.23 9.25
N ALA A 294 -9.54 22.41 8.30
CA ALA A 294 -10.06 21.08 8.57
C ALA A 294 -8.96 20.09 8.99
N VAL A 295 -7.74 20.24 8.44
CA VAL A 295 -6.58 19.44 8.89
C VAL A 295 -6.13 19.90 10.28
N PHE A 296 -5.85 21.19 10.44
CA PHE A 296 -5.51 21.81 11.72
C PHE A 296 -6.18 23.20 11.82
N PRO A 297 -6.92 23.48 12.90
CA PRO A 297 -7.05 22.71 14.14
C PRO A 297 -8.14 21.62 14.11
N GLY A 298 -8.80 21.37 12.97
CA GLY A 298 -9.97 20.49 12.90
C GLY A 298 -9.71 19.04 13.32
N ALA A 299 -8.85 18.33 12.60
CA ALA A 299 -8.67 16.87 12.76
C ALA A 299 -7.35 16.45 13.42
N GLN A 300 -6.33 17.30 13.42
CA GLN A 300 -4.98 16.99 13.88
C GLN A 300 -4.44 18.10 14.80
N GLY A 301 -3.45 17.78 15.64
CA GLY A 301 -2.64 18.74 16.41
C GLY A 301 -1.27 18.97 15.75
N GLY A 302 -0.19 18.87 16.53
CA GLY A 302 1.18 18.98 16.05
C GLY A 302 1.50 18.13 14.79
N PRO A 303 1.99 18.74 13.70
CA PRO A 303 2.40 17.98 12.51
C PRO A 303 3.63 17.12 12.78
N HIS A 304 4.03 16.29 11.79
CA HIS A 304 5.24 15.47 11.84
C HIS A 304 6.32 16.07 10.90
N PRO A 305 7.26 16.93 11.37
CA PRO A 305 8.16 17.64 10.46
C PRO A 305 9.16 16.75 9.71
N ASN A 306 9.59 15.63 10.32
CA ASN A 306 10.41 14.62 9.65
C ASN A 306 9.72 14.01 8.42
N LYS A 307 8.39 13.91 8.44
CA LYS A 307 7.57 13.52 7.27
C LYS A 307 7.68 14.54 6.15
N PHE A 308 7.71 15.84 6.46
CA PHE A 308 7.86 16.89 5.43
C PHE A 308 9.21 16.80 4.74
N ALA A 309 10.29 16.62 5.51
CA ALA A 309 11.62 16.39 4.96
C ALA A 309 11.65 15.18 4.02
N ALA A 310 11.04 14.07 4.46
CA ALA A 310 10.94 12.85 3.66
C ALA A 310 10.08 13.03 2.39
N ILE A 311 8.96 13.77 2.47
CA ILE A 311 8.13 14.14 1.31
C ILE A 311 8.92 15.02 0.33
N ALA A 312 9.67 16.02 0.83
CA ALA A 312 10.46 16.91 -0.01
C ALA A 312 11.55 16.16 -0.80
N ILE A 313 12.17 15.12 -0.21
CA ILE A 313 13.11 14.24 -0.90
C ILE A 313 12.38 13.37 -1.93
N ALA A 314 11.29 12.72 -1.54
CA ALA A 314 10.52 11.87 -2.44
C ALA A 314 10.01 12.64 -3.67
N ALA A 315 9.51 13.86 -3.47
CA ALA A 315 9.07 14.74 -4.55
C ALA A 315 10.25 15.16 -5.45
N ARG A 316 11.43 15.46 -4.89
CA ARG A 316 12.63 15.77 -5.68
C ARG A 316 13.04 14.61 -6.59
N LEU A 317 12.99 13.39 -6.07
CA LEU A 317 13.27 12.16 -6.84
C LEU A 317 12.19 11.91 -7.91
N ALA A 318 10.93 12.20 -7.58
CA ALA A 318 9.80 12.01 -8.50
C ALA A 318 9.87 12.89 -9.76
N GLN A 319 10.64 13.98 -9.73
CA GLN A 319 10.88 14.86 -10.89
C GLN A 319 12.00 14.37 -11.82
N THR A 320 12.64 13.25 -11.51
CA THR A 320 13.77 12.74 -12.31
C THR A 320 13.31 11.85 -13.47
N GLU A 321 14.13 11.78 -14.52
CA GLU A 321 13.91 10.87 -15.64
C GLU A 321 13.90 9.40 -15.19
N GLN A 322 14.76 9.03 -14.23
CA GLN A 322 14.76 7.70 -13.65
C GLN A 322 13.42 7.33 -13.02
N PHE A 323 12.76 8.27 -12.33
CA PHE A 323 11.44 8.03 -11.76
C PHE A 323 10.38 7.87 -12.85
N ARG A 324 10.42 8.68 -13.91
CA ARG A 324 9.51 8.54 -15.07
C ARG A 324 9.61 7.14 -15.68
N LEU A 325 10.82 6.67 -15.95
CA LEU A 325 11.10 5.32 -16.47
C LEU A 325 10.63 4.22 -15.52
N LEU A 326 10.76 4.41 -14.20
CA LEU A 326 10.22 3.48 -13.20
C LEU A 326 8.70 3.35 -13.30
N GLN A 327 7.97 4.46 -13.47
CA GLN A 327 6.51 4.42 -13.57
C GLN A 327 6.06 3.76 -14.89
N GLU A 328 6.76 4.02 -16.00
CA GLU A 328 6.55 3.31 -17.28
C GLU A 328 6.76 1.80 -17.12
N SER A 329 7.88 1.40 -16.52
CA SER A 329 8.18 -0.01 -16.21
C SER A 329 7.09 -0.63 -15.32
N THR A 330 6.58 0.13 -14.33
CA THR A 330 5.52 -0.34 -13.44
C THR A 330 4.24 -0.69 -14.20
N VAL A 331 3.78 0.17 -15.12
CA VAL A 331 2.59 -0.09 -15.94
C VAL A 331 2.85 -1.20 -16.96
N ALA A 332 4.01 -1.20 -17.62
CA ALA A 332 4.38 -2.22 -18.59
C ALA A 332 4.43 -3.62 -17.96
N ASN A 333 5.04 -3.75 -16.78
CA ASN A 333 5.05 -4.98 -16.01
C ASN A 333 3.64 -5.42 -15.61
N ALA A 334 2.76 -4.49 -15.24
CA ALA A 334 1.39 -4.84 -14.85
C ALA A 334 0.58 -5.38 -16.03
N SER A 335 0.69 -4.74 -17.20
CA SER A 335 0.09 -5.22 -18.44
C SER A 335 0.64 -6.60 -18.82
N ALA A 336 1.97 -6.76 -18.83
CA ALA A 336 2.61 -8.03 -19.16
C ALA A 336 2.19 -9.17 -18.23
N LEU A 337 2.09 -8.90 -16.92
CA LEU A 337 1.62 -9.87 -15.93
C LEU A 337 0.15 -10.24 -16.12
N SER A 338 -0.70 -9.26 -16.41
CA SER A 338 -2.11 -9.48 -16.75
C SER A 338 -2.27 -10.39 -17.97
N ASP A 339 -1.51 -10.12 -19.03
CA ASP A 339 -1.53 -10.94 -20.25
C ASP A 339 -0.98 -12.35 -19.98
N ALA A 340 0.10 -12.45 -19.20
CA ALA A 340 0.69 -13.71 -18.80
C ALA A 340 -0.29 -14.56 -17.98
N PHE A 341 -1.02 -13.97 -17.02
CA PHE A 341 -2.07 -14.69 -16.30
C PHE A 341 -3.17 -15.23 -17.23
N SER A 342 -3.61 -14.41 -18.19
CA SER A 342 -4.61 -14.83 -19.18
C SER A 342 -4.10 -16.00 -20.05
N ARG A 343 -2.85 -15.94 -20.54
CA ARG A 343 -2.19 -17.05 -21.26
C ARG A 343 -2.07 -18.32 -20.41
N ASN A 344 -1.94 -18.17 -19.10
CA ASN A 344 -1.90 -19.26 -18.12
C ASN A 344 -3.30 -19.77 -17.73
N GLY A 345 -4.37 -19.30 -18.37
CA GLY A 345 -5.74 -19.73 -18.11
C GLY A 345 -6.31 -19.23 -16.79
N LEU A 346 -5.69 -18.23 -16.16
CA LEU A 346 -6.20 -17.60 -14.94
C LEU A 346 -7.16 -16.45 -15.31
N LYS A 347 -8.27 -16.35 -14.58
CA LYS A 347 -9.31 -15.36 -14.85
C LYS A 347 -8.90 -13.97 -14.33
N VAL A 348 -8.49 -13.10 -15.24
CA VAL A 348 -8.23 -11.68 -14.96
C VAL A 348 -9.55 -10.90 -14.86
N VAL A 349 -9.75 -10.22 -13.73
CA VAL A 349 -10.92 -9.35 -13.50
C VAL A 349 -10.76 -8.06 -14.29
N TYR A 350 -11.89 -7.49 -14.74
CA TYR A 350 -11.95 -6.30 -15.59
C TYR A 350 -11.25 -6.42 -16.96
N GLY A 351 -10.82 -7.63 -17.34
CA GLY A 351 -10.26 -7.95 -18.65
C GLY A 351 -8.86 -7.39 -18.93
N GLY A 352 -8.21 -6.75 -17.96
CA GLY A 352 -6.87 -6.19 -18.14
C GLY A 352 -6.55 -5.03 -17.19
N THR A 353 -5.50 -4.28 -17.52
CA THR A 353 -5.07 -3.11 -16.76
C THR A 353 -4.34 -2.10 -17.64
N ASN A 354 -4.47 -0.81 -17.31
CA ASN A 354 -3.55 0.25 -17.76
C ASN A 354 -2.97 1.03 -16.56
N THR A 355 -2.96 0.38 -15.40
CA THR A 355 -2.44 0.89 -14.13
C THR A 355 -1.39 -0.07 -13.59
N HIS A 356 -0.99 0.07 -12.33
CA HIS A 356 -0.09 -0.87 -11.65
C HIS A 356 -0.80 -2.02 -10.93
N ILE A 357 -2.14 -2.12 -11.05
CA ILE A 357 -2.96 -3.10 -10.32
C ILE A 357 -3.42 -4.21 -11.27
N ILE A 358 -3.41 -5.45 -10.80
CA ILE A 358 -4.00 -6.62 -11.46
C ILE A 358 -4.86 -7.35 -10.43
N LEU A 359 -5.99 -7.90 -10.88
CA LEU A 359 -6.91 -8.64 -10.01
C LEU A 359 -7.28 -9.96 -10.68
N LEU A 360 -7.13 -11.07 -9.95
CA LEU A 360 -7.58 -12.39 -10.39
C LEU A 360 -8.79 -12.84 -9.60
N ASP A 361 -9.70 -13.55 -10.25
CA ASP A 361 -10.77 -14.32 -9.62
C ASP A 361 -10.36 -15.79 -9.56
N VAL A 362 -10.22 -16.34 -8.36
CA VAL A 362 -9.78 -17.73 -8.16
C VAL A 362 -10.94 -18.70 -7.93
N SER A 363 -12.20 -18.25 -7.95
CA SER A 363 -13.37 -19.09 -7.63
C SER A 363 -13.62 -20.22 -8.63
N ALA A 364 -13.09 -20.11 -9.85
CA ALA A 364 -13.16 -21.16 -10.86
C ALA A 364 -12.31 -22.39 -10.49
N LEU A 365 -11.27 -22.22 -9.66
CA LEU A 365 -10.43 -23.31 -9.17
C LEU A 365 -11.15 -24.00 -8.01
N LYS A 366 -11.51 -25.28 -8.21
CA LYS A 366 -12.33 -26.04 -7.26
C LYS A 366 -11.61 -27.28 -6.77
N GLY A 367 -11.90 -27.67 -5.53
CA GLY A 367 -11.46 -28.92 -4.95
C GLY A 367 -12.33 -30.09 -5.40
N ALA A 368 -11.96 -31.30 -4.97
CA ALA A 368 -12.71 -32.53 -5.31
C ALA A 368 -14.18 -32.49 -4.86
N SER A 369 -14.50 -31.74 -3.78
CA SER A 369 -15.89 -31.54 -3.32
C SER A 369 -16.66 -30.49 -4.11
N GLY A 370 -16.05 -29.87 -5.13
CA GLY A 370 -16.60 -28.72 -5.84
C GLY A 370 -16.46 -27.39 -5.10
N TYR A 371 -15.88 -27.39 -3.89
CA TYR A 371 -15.67 -26.16 -3.11
C TYR A 371 -14.70 -25.21 -3.83
N PRO A 372 -15.05 -23.93 -4.02
CA PRO A 372 -14.19 -22.98 -4.73
C PRO A 372 -13.02 -22.53 -3.85
N LEU A 373 -11.88 -22.27 -4.48
CA LEU A 373 -10.76 -21.59 -3.87
C LEU A 373 -11.18 -20.16 -3.49
N ARG A 374 -10.79 -19.73 -2.29
CA ARG A 374 -11.03 -18.39 -1.77
C ARG A 374 -9.73 -17.60 -1.70
N GLY A 375 -9.84 -16.28 -1.85
CA GLY A 375 -8.68 -15.38 -1.94
C GLY A 375 -7.76 -15.44 -0.72
N GLU A 376 -8.31 -15.60 0.48
CA GLU A 376 -7.52 -15.71 1.72
C GLU A 376 -6.57 -16.92 1.69
N ILE A 377 -7.06 -18.08 1.23
CA ILE A 377 -6.25 -19.31 1.15
C ILE A 377 -5.17 -19.14 0.10
N ALA A 378 -5.54 -18.62 -1.07
CA ALA A 378 -4.62 -18.37 -2.17
C ALA A 378 -3.49 -17.43 -1.75
N ALA A 379 -3.83 -16.29 -1.13
CA ALA A 379 -2.84 -15.31 -0.67
C ALA A 379 -1.86 -15.89 0.35
N ARG A 380 -2.33 -16.69 1.32
CA ARG A 380 -1.45 -17.33 2.32
C ARG A 380 -0.50 -18.36 1.71
N LEU A 381 -0.99 -19.19 0.79
CA LEU A 381 -0.15 -20.21 0.14
C LEU A 381 0.85 -19.58 -0.85
N LEU A 382 0.50 -18.48 -1.50
CA LEU A 382 1.43 -17.66 -2.28
C LEU A 382 2.48 -17.00 -1.38
N ASP A 383 2.10 -16.46 -0.21
CA ASP A 383 3.07 -15.88 0.73
C ASP A 383 4.08 -16.92 1.25
N LEU A 384 3.61 -18.16 1.49
CA LEU A 384 4.50 -19.29 1.78
C LEU A 384 5.41 -19.64 0.60
N ALA A 385 4.94 -19.48 -0.63
CA ALA A 385 5.78 -19.64 -1.83
C ALA A 385 6.75 -18.46 -2.05
N GLY A 386 6.61 -17.37 -1.29
CA GLY A 386 7.43 -16.16 -1.39
C GLY A 386 6.85 -15.04 -2.26
N ILE A 387 5.60 -15.16 -2.71
CA ILE A 387 4.87 -14.13 -3.46
C ILE A 387 3.83 -13.48 -2.54
N VAL A 388 4.06 -12.22 -2.15
CA VAL A 388 3.23 -11.53 -1.16
C VAL A 388 2.14 -10.73 -1.87
N VAL A 389 0.88 -11.12 -1.63
CA VAL A 389 -0.32 -10.50 -2.21
C VAL A 389 -1.40 -10.35 -1.15
N ASN A 390 -2.51 -9.69 -1.49
CA ASN A 390 -3.67 -9.60 -0.61
C ASN A 390 -4.91 -10.23 -1.24
N LYS A 391 -5.77 -10.82 -0.41
CA LYS A 391 -7.14 -11.16 -0.82
C LYS A 391 -7.93 -9.89 -1.15
N ASN A 392 -8.89 -9.99 -2.07
CA ASN A 392 -9.69 -8.85 -2.49
C ASN A 392 -11.05 -9.34 -2.99
N THR A 393 -12.10 -8.53 -2.79
CA THR A 393 -13.39 -8.79 -3.44
C THR A 393 -13.31 -8.56 -4.94
N VAL A 394 -14.18 -9.22 -5.69
CA VAL A 394 -14.39 -8.97 -7.12
C VAL A 394 -15.86 -8.69 -7.37
N PRO A 395 -16.25 -8.06 -8.50
CA PRO A 395 -17.65 -7.89 -8.85
C PRO A 395 -18.40 -9.23 -8.82
N GLY A 396 -19.51 -9.27 -8.09
CA GLY A 396 -20.31 -10.48 -7.84
C GLY A 396 -20.09 -11.12 -6.47
N ASP A 397 -19.03 -10.77 -5.74
CA ASP A 397 -18.90 -11.14 -4.33
C ASP A 397 -19.97 -10.44 -3.47
N THR A 398 -20.50 -11.16 -2.49
CA THR A 398 -21.51 -10.63 -1.54
C THR A 398 -21.01 -10.52 -0.11
N ARG A 399 -19.82 -11.09 0.20
CA ARG A 399 -19.22 -11.09 1.54
C ARG A 399 -17.71 -10.90 1.47
N THR A 400 -17.20 -9.86 2.12
CA THR A 400 -15.76 -9.55 2.21
C THR A 400 -14.93 -10.64 2.91
N ALA A 401 -15.55 -11.36 3.86
CA ALA A 401 -14.92 -12.48 4.55
C ALA A 401 -14.63 -13.66 3.60
N LEU A 402 -15.46 -13.87 2.59
CA LEU A 402 -15.37 -14.97 1.61
C LEU A 402 -14.94 -14.51 0.21
N ALA A 403 -14.24 -13.37 0.15
CA ALA A 403 -13.76 -12.77 -1.08
C ALA A 403 -13.07 -13.79 -2.00
N SER A 404 -13.42 -13.77 -3.28
CA SER A 404 -12.96 -14.74 -4.27
C SER A 404 -11.73 -14.29 -5.05
N GLY A 405 -11.27 -13.06 -4.87
CA GLY A 405 -10.14 -12.51 -5.61
C GLY A 405 -8.83 -12.43 -4.85
N ILE A 406 -7.75 -12.31 -5.62
CA ILE A 406 -6.41 -11.94 -5.16
C ILE A 406 -5.88 -10.79 -6.01
N ARG A 407 -5.32 -9.78 -5.34
CA ARG A 407 -4.87 -8.54 -5.97
C ARG A 407 -3.35 -8.48 -5.98
N PHE A 408 -2.81 -8.16 -7.14
CA PHE A 408 -1.39 -7.97 -7.42
C PHE A 408 -1.10 -6.53 -7.77
N GLY A 409 0.15 -6.13 -7.57
CA GLY A 409 0.71 -4.93 -8.16
C GLY A 409 2.19 -5.03 -8.40
N THR A 410 2.66 -4.15 -9.28
CA THR A 410 4.02 -4.14 -9.79
C THR A 410 4.97 -3.05 -9.28
N PRO A 411 4.62 -2.08 -8.39
CA PRO A 411 5.58 -1.04 -7.98
C PRO A 411 6.89 -1.61 -7.41
N TRP A 412 6.79 -2.53 -6.43
CA TRP A 412 7.97 -3.05 -5.75
C TRP A 412 8.88 -3.87 -6.66
N VAL A 413 8.34 -4.81 -7.43
CA VAL A 413 9.13 -5.62 -8.37
C VAL A 413 9.80 -4.76 -9.44
N SER A 414 9.13 -3.70 -9.89
CA SER A 414 9.69 -2.75 -10.87
C SER A 414 10.80 -1.89 -10.26
N GLN A 415 10.64 -1.45 -9.00
CA GLN A 415 11.70 -0.74 -8.26
C GLN A 415 12.95 -1.60 -8.08
N ARG A 416 12.79 -2.92 -7.99
CA ARG A 416 13.89 -3.88 -7.89
C ARG A 416 14.45 -4.31 -9.25
N GLY A 417 13.95 -3.74 -10.35
CA GLY A 417 14.50 -3.94 -11.70
C GLY A 417 13.96 -5.14 -12.47
N LEU A 418 12.91 -5.82 -11.99
CA LEU A 418 12.23 -6.86 -12.76
C LEU A 418 11.50 -6.25 -13.96
N LYS A 419 11.46 -7.01 -15.05
CA LYS A 419 11.03 -6.59 -16.40
C LYS A 419 9.84 -7.41 -16.89
N PRO A 420 9.22 -7.04 -18.02
CA PRO A 420 8.06 -7.76 -18.55
C PRO A 420 8.29 -9.26 -18.76
N ALA A 421 9.50 -9.68 -19.18
CA ALA A 421 9.85 -11.10 -19.33
C ALA A 421 9.78 -11.88 -18.01
N ASP A 422 10.08 -11.22 -16.89
CA ASP A 422 10.05 -11.85 -15.56
C ASP A 422 8.61 -12.06 -15.07
N MET A 423 7.65 -11.32 -15.64
CA MET A 423 6.23 -11.47 -15.31
C MET A 423 5.66 -12.80 -15.83
N ASP A 424 6.22 -13.37 -16.90
CA ASP A 424 5.87 -14.71 -17.37
C ASP A 424 6.26 -15.79 -16.35
N ASP A 425 7.46 -15.68 -15.77
CA ASP A 425 7.93 -16.59 -14.72
C ASP A 425 7.03 -16.49 -13.47
N ILE A 426 6.72 -15.26 -13.04
CA ILE A 426 5.82 -15.03 -11.92
C ILE A 426 4.43 -15.62 -12.21
N ALA A 427 3.87 -15.38 -13.39
CA ALA A 427 2.57 -15.93 -13.77
C ALA A 427 2.55 -17.46 -13.78
N SER A 428 3.63 -18.08 -14.27
CA SER A 428 3.81 -19.53 -14.24
C SER A 428 3.84 -20.06 -12.81
N ILE A 429 4.61 -19.44 -11.90
CA ILE A 429 4.70 -19.85 -10.50
C ILE A 429 3.34 -19.71 -9.82
N VAL A 430 2.65 -18.59 -10.02
CA VAL A 430 1.32 -18.35 -9.46
C VAL A 430 0.33 -19.40 -9.95
N ARG A 431 0.30 -19.70 -11.25
CA ARG A 431 -0.55 -20.78 -11.80
C ARG A 431 -0.24 -22.12 -11.14
N ASP A 432 1.03 -22.51 -11.07
CA ASP A 432 1.44 -23.81 -10.50
C ASP A 432 1.01 -23.92 -9.02
N VAL A 433 1.18 -22.84 -8.24
CA VAL A 433 0.71 -22.79 -6.85
C VAL A 433 -0.81 -22.90 -6.81
N LEU A 434 -1.54 -22.00 -7.49
CA LEU A 434 -3.00 -21.91 -7.39
C LEU A 434 -3.70 -23.19 -7.85
N THR A 435 -3.26 -23.79 -8.95
CA THR A 435 -3.82 -25.04 -9.48
C THR A 435 -3.43 -26.26 -8.65
N GLY A 436 -2.31 -26.19 -7.94
CA GLY A 436 -1.90 -27.20 -6.96
C GLY A 436 -2.68 -27.16 -5.64
N ILE A 437 -3.45 -26.09 -5.38
CA ILE A 437 -4.27 -25.98 -4.16
C ILE A 437 -5.50 -26.89 -4.28
N ARG A 438 -5.73 -27.69 -3.25
CA ARG A 438 -6.96 -28.45 -3.03
C ARG A 438 -7.81 -27.72 -1.97
N PRO A 439 -8.76 -26.87 -2.38
CA PRO A 439 -9.59 -26.14 -1.43
C PRO A 439 -10.68 -27.05 -0.83
N TYR A 440 -11.04 -26.76 0.41
CA TYR A 440 -12.09 -27.42 1.17
C TYR A 440 -12.57 -26.47 2.28
N PHE A 441 -13.54 -26.87 3.09
CA PHE A 441 -14.00 -26.08 4.23
C PHE A 441 -14.38 -26.95 5.41
N TYR A 442 -14.43 -26.33 6.59
CA TYR A 442 -15.11 -26.88 7.75
C TYR A 442 -16.34 -26.02 8.06
N GLN A 443 -17.34 -26.59 8.72
CA GLN A 443 -18.39 -25.79 9.34
C GLN A 443 -17.91 -25.30 10.71
N GLY A 444 -17.90 -23.98 10.91
CA GLY A 444 -17.60 -23.33 12.18
C GLY A 444 -18.85 -22.67 12.77
N LEU A 445 -18.71 -22.11 13.97
CA LEU A 445 -19.81 -21.44 14.69
C LEU A 445 -20.39 -20.23 13.92
N ALA A 446 -19.54 -19.54 13.16
CA ALA A 446 -19.92 -18.36 12.35
C ALA A 446 -20.13 -18.68 10.86
N GLY A 447 -20.26 -19.98 10.52
CA GLY A 447 -20.41 -20.46 9.14
C GLY A 447 -19.16 -21.13 8.59
N GLU A 448 -19.04 -21.15 7.27
CA GLU A 448 -17.97 -21.85 6.57
C GLU A 448 -16.59 -21.29 6.91
N LEU A 449 -15.64 -22.19 7.14
CA LEU A 449 -14.23 -21.90 7.37
C LEU A 449 -13.41 -22.43 6.19
N PRO A 450 -13.10 -21.60 5.18
CA PRO A 450 -12.34 -22.03 4.02
C PRO A 450 -10.93 -22.49 4.40
N ARG A 451 -10.44 -23.57 3.77
CA ARG A 451 -9.10 -24.14 3.92
C ARG A 451 -8.56 -24.60 2.58
N GLY A 452 -7.24 -24.79 2.50
CA GLY A 452 -6.60 -25.40 1.34
C GLY A 452 -5.35 -26.18 1.72
N LYS A 453 -5.08 -27.24 0.96
CA LYS A 453 -3.84 -28.01 1.02
C LYS A 453 -3.08 -27.86 -0.30
N ILE A 454 -1.76 -27.84 -0.24
CA ILE A 454 -0.89 -27.91 -1.41
C ILE A 454 0.14 -29.02 -1.19
N ASP A 455 0.54 -29.68 -2.27
CA ASP A 455 1.64 -30.63 -2.25
C ASP A 455 2.96 -29.92 -1.88
N LEU A 456 3.75 -30.55 -1.00
CA LEU A 456 4.98 -29.94 -0.48
C LEU A 456 6.03 -29.75 -1.58
N ASN A 457 6.15 -30.69 -2.52
CA ASN A 457 7.12 -30.58 -3.61
C ASN A 457 6.76 -29.41 -4.54
N THR A 458 5.47 -29.23 -4.81
CA THR A 458 4.95 -28.09 -5.58
C THR A 458 5.29 -26.77 -4.89
N LEU A 459 5.05 -26.66 -3.59
CA LEU A 459 5.39 -25.47 -2.81
C LEU A 459 6.90 -25.21 -2.79
N LYS A 460 7.73 -26.25 -2.59
CA LYS A 460 9.20 -26.13 -2.56
C LYS A 460 9.78 -25.70 -3.90
N LYS A 461 9.25 -26.22 -5.02
CA LYS A 461 9.62 -25.78 -6.37
C LYS A 461 9.27 -24.31 -6.60
N ALA A 462 8.08 -23.88 -6.16
CA ALA A 462 7.70 -22.48 -6.24
C ALA A 462 8.63 -21.59 -5.41
N GLN A 463 8.95 -21.97 -4.17
CA GLN A 463 9.91 -21.26 -3.30
C GLN A 463 11.28 -21.10 -3.96
N ALA A 464 11.81 -22.16 -4.58
CA ALA A 464 13.11 -22.11 -5.25
C ALA A 464 13.11 -21.13 -6.43
N LYS A 465 12.10 -21.21 -7.31
CA LYS A 465 11.95 -20.27 -8.44
C LYS A 465 11.80 -18.82 -7.97
N VAL A 466 11.02 -18.58 -6.90
CA VAL A 466 10.86 -17.25 -6.33
C VAL A 466 12.17 -16.73 -5.74
N ALA A 467 12.95 -17.58 -5.09
CA ALA A 467 14.27 -17.21 -4.58
C ALA A 467 15.22 -16.78 -5.71
N GLU A 468 15.25 -17.51 -6.83
CA GLU A 468 16.03 -17.13 -8.02
C GLU A 468 15.61 -15.76 -8.55
N LEU A 469 14.30 -15.48 -8.60
CA LEU A 469 13.76 -14.17 -9.00
C LEU A 469 14.15 -13.06 -8.02
N ALA A 470 14.11 -13.34 -6.72
CA ALA A 470 14.44 -12.38 -5.68
C ALA A 470 15.95 -12.08 -5.63
N ASP A 471 16.81 -13.08 -5.82
CA ASP A 471 18.26 -12.94 -5.77
C ASP A 471 18.81 -12.10 -6.95
N ARG A 472 18.17 -12.16 -8.13
CA ARG A 472 18.52 -11.29 -9.27
C ARG A 472 17.94 -9.87 -9.17
N ALA A 473 16.97 -9.64 -8.29
CA ALA A 473 16.29 -8.36 -8.15
C ALA A 473 17.01 -7.47 -7.13
N GLY A 474 17.25 -6.20 -7.47
CA GLY A 474 18.01 -5.26 -6.65
C GLY A 474 17.38 -4.98 -5.28
N ILE A 475 18.21 -4.57 -4.31
CA ILE A 475 17.80 -4.11 -2.97
C ILE A 475 18.84 -3.09 -2.47
N ASP A 476 18.44 -2.05 -1.74
CA ASP A 476 19.36 -0.97 -1.30
C ASP A 476 19.91 -1.14 0.12
N PHE A 477 19.63 -2.28 0.77
CA PHE A 477 20.16 -2.66 2.08
C PHE A 477 20.72 -4.08 2.04
N ILE A 478 21.63 -4.40 2.97
CA ILE A 478 22.27 -5.71 3.05
C ILE A 478 21.39 -6.62 3.91
N PRO A 479 20.83 -7.71 3.36
CA PRO A 479 20.14 -8.72 4.15
C PRO A 479 21.14 -9.42 5.07
N ALA A 480 20.77 -9.64 6.33
CA ALA A 480 21.59 -10.44 7.23
C ALA A 480 21.64 -11.88 6.68
N SER A 481 22.78 -12.28 6.12
CA SER A 481 23.02 -13.61 5.53
C SER A 481 22.60 -14.74 6.48
N ARG A 482 21.32 -15.11 6.46
CA ARG A 482 20.77 -16.25 7.20
C ARG A 482 20.19 -17.24 6.20
N THR A 483 20.91 -17.52 5.11
CA THR A 483 20.69 -18.75 4.35
C THR A 483 21.34 -19.90 5.09
N SER A 484 20.62 -20.51 6.04
CA SER A 484 20.83 -21.93 6.29
C SER A 484 20.06 -22.68 5.20
N ALA A 485 20.68 -22.87 4.03
CA ALA A 485 20.29 -24.01 3.22
C ALA A 485 20.33 -25.24 4.15
N PRO A 486 19.26 -26.04 4.25
CA PRO A 486 19.29 -27.21 5.13
C PRO A 486 20.50 -28.05 4.71
N SER A 487 21.42 -28.27 5.64
CA SER A 487 22.59 -29.11 5.40
C SER A 487 22.10 -30.50 5.03
N GLN A 488 22.20 -30.88 3.76
CA GLN A 488 21.91 -32.24 3.36
C GLN A 488 22.91 -33.17 4.06
N GLY A 489 22.40 -34.13 4.84
CA GLY A 489 23.20 -35.22 5.42
C GLY A 489 23.68 -35.07 6.86
N LYS A 490 23.13 -34.16 7.67
CA LYS A 490 23.38 -34.14 9.13
C LYS A 490 22.12 -34.42 9.93
N GLU A 491 22.25 -35.26 10.97
CA GLU A 491 21.26 -35.35 12.05
C GLU A 491 20.89 -33.93 12.50
N SER A 492 19.60 -33.61 12.46
CA SER A 492 19.09 -32.28 12.74
C SER A 492 18.11 -32.38 13.91
N ILE A 493 18.38 -31.61 14.96
CA ILE A 493 17.51 -31.56 16.12
C ILE A 493 16.47 -30.45 15.89
N TYR A 494 15.19 -30.84 15.87
CA TYR A 494 14.08 -29.90 15.75
C TYR A 494 13.38 -29.71 17.08
N LEU A 495 13.31 -28.45 17.55
CA LEU A 495 12.50 -28.09 18.72
C LEU A 495 11.09 -27.71 18.26
N ILE A 496 10.11 -28.58 18.52
CA ILE A 496 8.72 -28.37 18.12
C ILE A 496 7.93 -27.83 19.32
N LYS A 497 7.34 -26.65 19.18
CA LYS A 497 6.60 -25.94 20.23
C LYS A 497 5.21 -25.53 19.76
N GLY A 498 4.30 -25.33 20.71
CA GLY A 498 2.97 -24.79 20.48
C GLY A 498 1.85 -25.73 20.91
N PHE A 499 0.65 -25.17 21.11
CA PHE A 499 -0.50 -25.89 21.67
C PHE A 499 -0.98 -27.09 20.81
N ARG A 500 -0.59 -27.14 19.53
CA ARG A 500 -0.87 -28.27 18.62
C ARG A 500 0.32 -29.19 18.36
N ALA A 501 1.50 -28.92 18.93
CA ALA A 501 2.70 -29.70 18.63
C ALA A 501 2.51 -31.20 18.90
N LYS A 502 2.00 -31.56 20.08
CA LYS A 502 1.74 -32.96 20.45
C LYS A 502 0.72 -33.62 19.53
N ALA A 503 -0.40 -32.95 19.25
CA ALA A 503 -1.44 -33.48 18.36
C ALA A 503 -0.92 -33.63 16.92
N PHE A 504 -0.19 -32.65 16.41
CA PHE A 504 0.41 -32.70 15.08
C PHE A 504 1.39 -33.88 14.96
N LEU A 505 2.31 -34.01 15.92
CA LEU A 505 3.27 -35.10 15.92
C LEU A 505 2.59 -36.46 16.03
N GLN A 506 1.52 -36.58 16.83
CA GLN A 506 0.74 -37.82 16.95
C GLN A 506 0.13 -38.27 15.62
N GLU A 507 -0.17 -37.34 14.72
CA GLU A 507 -0.75 -37.62 13.40
C GLU A 507 0.31 -38.00 12.35
N ILE A 508 1.55 -37.51 12.48
CA ILE A 508 2.61 -37.72 11.47
C ILE A 508 3.62 -38.79 11.84
N CYS A 509 3.70 -39.14 13.12
CA CYS A 509 4.62 -40.14 13.65
C CYS A 509 3.90 -41.49 13.85
N THR A 510 4.60 -42.60 13.61
CA THR A 510 4.08 -43.95 13.91
C THR A 510 4.04 -44.28 15.41
N GLY A 511 4.76 -43.53 16.23
CA GLY A 511 4.89 -43.72 17.67
C GLY A 511 3.70 -43.11 18.42
N ASN A 512 3.27 -43.76 19.51
CA ASN A 512 2.21 -43.24 20.36
C ASN A 512 2.75 -42.18 21.33
N LEU A 513 2.74 -40.93 20.88
CA LEU A 513 3.16 -39.77 21.65
C LEU A 513 2.19 -39.40 22.77
N ALA A 514 0.93 -39.87 22.74
CA ALA A 514 0.00 -39.66 23.84
C ALA A 514 0.53 -40.27 25.14
N LEU A 515 1.24 -41.39 25.05
CA LEU A 515 1.83 -42.14 26.16
C LEU A 515 3.26 -41.71 26.52
N LEU A 516 3.86 -40.81 25.74
CA LEU A 516 5.23 -40.34 25.99
C LEU A 516 5.28 -39.43 27.24
N SER A 517 6.03 -39.86 28.26
CA SER A 517 6.33 -39.04 29.43
C SER A 517 7.38 -37.97 29.09
N SER A 518 7.40 -36.87 29.84
CA SER A 518 8.22 -35.68 29.54
C SER A 518 9.74 -35.91 29.54
N ASP A 519 10.19 -37.04 30.04
CA ASP A 519 11.58 -37.41 30.31
C ASP A 519 12.09 -38.59 29.44
N LYS A 520 11.23 -39.18 28.58
CA LYS A 520 11.59 -40.35 27.79
C LYS A 520 11.70 -40.03 26.30
N PRO A 521 12.73 -40.55 25.60
CA PRO A 521 12.75 -40.54 24.15
C PRO A 521 11.79 -41.58 23.58
N LEU A 522 11.29 -41.34 22.37
CA LEU A 522 10.51 -42.30 21.59
C LEU A 522 11.01 -42.27 20.15
N SER A 523 11.57 -43.38 19.69
CA SER A 523 11.87 -43.56 18.27
C SER A 523 10.57 -43.72 17.49
N THR A 524 10.49 -43.04 16.35
CA THR A 524 9.33 -43.11 15.48
C THR A 524 9.72 -43.01 14.01
N PHE A 525 8.82 -43.42 13.14
CA PHE A 525 8.98 -43.32 11.71
C PHE A 525 8.07 -42.23 11.17
N LEU A 526 8.59 -41.46 10.21
CA LEU A 526 7.83 -40.55 9.38
C LEU A 526 7.57 -41.24 8.05
N LEU A 527 6.29 -41.36 7.67
CA LEU A 527 5.88 -42.01 6.42
C LEU A 527 5.30 -40.98 5.45
N ASP A 528 5.42 -41.25 4.15
CA ASP A 528 4.76 -40.46 3.10
C ASP A 528 3.28 -40.82 2.93
N GLY A 529 2.59 -40.11 2.04
CA GLY A 529 1.17 -40.31 1.78
C GLY A 529 0.78 -41.67 1.19
N VAL A 530 1.77 -42.51 0.82
CA VAL A 530 1.57 -43.89 0.36
C VAL A 530 2.22 -44.92 1.31
N GLY A 531 2.66 -44.48 2.49
CA GLY A 531 3.20 -45.33 3.55
C GLY A 531 4.69 -45.68 3.43
N ARG A 532 5.46 -45.01 2.56
CA ARG A 532 6.91 -45.24 2.45
C ARG A 532 7.66 -44.46 3.51
N LEU A 533 8.72 -45.05 4.04
CA LEU A 533 9.58 -44.42 5.04
C LEU A 533 10.28 -43.18 4.45
N ILE A 534 10.03 -42.01 5.06
CA ILE A 534 10.72 -40.75 4.78
C ILE A 534 11.92 -40.57 5.70
N GLY A 535 11.78 -40.99 6.96
CA GLY A 535 12.84 -40.86 7.96
C GLY A 535 12.48 -41.51 9.28
N GLU A 536 13.50 -41.69 10.11
CA GLU A 536 13.41 -42.13 11.49
C GLU A 536 13.77 -40.94 12.39
N ALA A 537 13.01 -40.74 13.47
CA ALA A 537 13.10 -39.59 14.36
C ALA A 537 13.06 -40.00 15.83
#